data_AF-A0A962SXC7-F1
#
_entry.id   AF-A0A962SXC7-F1
#
_cell.length_a   1.000
_cell.length_b   1.000
_cell.length_c   1.000
_cell.angle_alpha   90.00
_cell.angle_beta   90.00
_cell.angle_gamma   90.00
#
_symmetry.space_group_name_H-M   'P 1'
#
loop_
_entity.id
_entity.type
_entity.pdbx_description
1 polymer ?
#
loop_
_entity_poly.entity_id
_entity_poly.type
_entity_poly.pdbx_seq_one_letter_code
_entity_poly.pdbx_strand_id
1 'polypeptide(L)'
;TEVGYVGRDVESIIRDLAEAAIKMHREDQVRLLRPRAIDAAEERILDALLTPARGNDGEDNKDSSTRQLFRKKLREGALDDKEITIDLQAPSVGMEILAPPGMEEMTSQLQSMFSSMAPGKKKTRTLKVKDALKQLTEEEAAKLINEDDLKTRAIEAVEQTGIVFIDELDKITKRADSSGGADVSREG
;
A
#
# COMPACT_ATOMS: atom_id res chain seq x y z
N THR A 1 -3.54 45.21 -4.77
CA THR A 1 -2.72 44.02 -5.01
C THR A 1 -2.97 43.06 -3.86
N GLU A 2 -4.03 42.26 -4.00
CA GLU A 2 -4.40 41.25 -3.02
C GLU A 2 -3.31 40.19 -3.06
N VAL A 3 -2.45 40.20 -2.04
CA VAL A 3 -1.47 39.14 -1.85
C VAL A 3 -2.28 37.91 -1.48
N GLY A 4 -2.63 37.12 -2.48
CA GLY A 4 -3.25 35.82 -2.31
C GLY A 4 -2.32 34.92 -1.53
N TYR A 5 -2.45 34.93 -0.21
CA TYR A 5 -1.93 33.85 0.61
C TYR A 5 -2.81 32.64 0.32
N VAL A 6 -2.37 31.82 -0.64
CA VAL A 6 -2.82 30.44 -0.77
C VAL A 6 -2.14 29.67 0.37
N GLY A 7 -2.59 29.92 1.60
CA GLY A 7 -2.20 29.14 2.77
C GLY A 7 -2.76 27.73 2.65
N ARG A 8 -2.01 26.74 3.16
CA ARG A 8 -2.53 25.37 3.31
C ARG A 8 -3.72 25.44 4.27
N ASP A 9 -4.84 24.83 3.90
CA ASP A 9 -6.08 24.80 4.68
C ASP A 9 -5.82 24.29 6.11
N VAL A 10 -6.42 24.90 7.14
CA VAL A 10 -6.28 24.45 8.54
C VAL A 10 -6.78 23.01 8.69
N GLU A 11 -7.78 22.61 7.91
CA GLU A 11 -8.26 21.23 7.85
C GLU A 11 -7.21 20.24 7.31
N SER A 12 -6.18 20.72 6.62
CA SER A 12 -5.09 19.86 6.15
C SER A 12 -4.29 19.26 7.30
N ILE A 13 -4.25 19.90 8.48
CA ILE A 13 -3.58 19.36 9.66
C ILE A 13 -4.24 18.05 10.11
N ILE A 14 -5.57 18.03 10.14
CA ILE A 14 -6.35 16.84 10.53
C ILE A 14 -6.31 15.78 9.42
N ARG A 15 -6.33 16.18 8.15
CA ARG A 15 -6.13 15.25 7.02
C ARG A 15 -4.76 14.56 7.09
N ASP A 16 -3.68 15.33 7.29
CA ASP A 16 -2.33 14.80 7.42
C ASP A 16 -2.22 13.85 8.64
N LEU A 17 -2.85 14.19 9.76
CA LEU A 17 -2.92 13.33 10.95
C LEU A 17 -3.63 12.01 10.66
N ALA A 18 -4.76 12.05 9.95
CA ALA A 18 -5.52 10.86 9.57
C ALA A 18 -4.73 9.97 8.59
N GLU A 19 -4.05 10.56 7.61
CA GLU A 19 -3.16 9.82 6.70
C GLU A 19 -2.00 9.16 7.44
N ALA A 20 -1.39 9.86 8.40
CA ALA A 20 -0.34 9.30 9.23
C ALA A 20 -0.84 8.12 10.08
N ALA A 21 -2.03 8.23 10.67
CA ALA A 21 -2.65 7.14 11.44
C ALA A 21 -2.96 5.92 10.57
N ILE A 22 -3.54 6.11 9.38
CA ILE A 22 -3.80 5.03 8.41
C ILE A 22 -2.49 4.31 8.06
N LYS A 23 -1.42 5.07 7.78
CA LYS A 23 -0.11 4.49 7.48
C LYS A 23 0.44 3.66 8.65
N MET A 24 0.41 4.21 9.86
CA MET A 24 0.89 3.54 11.07
C MET A 24 0.12 2.22 11.31
N HIS A 25 -1.21 2.26 11.26
CA HIS A 25 -2.04 1.07 11.42
C HIS A 25 -1.81 0.04 10.31
N ARG A 26 -1.58 0.49 9.07
CA ARG A 26 -1.22 -0.41 7.96
C ARG A 26 0.09 -1.14 8.25
N GLU A 27 1.11 -0.43 8.69
CA GLU A 27 2.41 -1.03 9.03
C GLU A 27 2.27 -2.06 10.17
N ASP A 28 1.44 -1.78 11.16
CA ASP A 28 1.16 -2.72 12.26
C ASP A 28 0.38 -3.95 11.82
N GLN A 29 -0.64 -3.78 10.96
CA GLN A 29 -1.39 -4.91 10.39
C GLN A 29 -0.50 -5.77 9.49
N VAL A 30 0.32 -5.16 8.62
CA VAL A 30 1.31 -5.88 7.80
C VAL A 30 2.21 -6.71 8.69
N ARG A 31 2.72 -6.14 9.78
CA ARG A 31 3.60 -6.84 10.73
C ARG A 31 2.90 -8.04 11.38
N LEU A 32 1.66 -7.86 11.83
CA LEU A 32 0.85 -8.90 12.46
C LEU A 32 0.51 -10.04 11.49
N LEU A 33 0.19 -9.70 10.24
CA LEU A 33 -0.22 -10.65 9.21
C LEU A 33 0.96 -11.28 8.46
N ARG A 34 2.19 -10.76 8.65
CA ARG A 34 3.40 -11.24 7.97
C ARG A 34 3.61 -12.75 8.06
N PRO A 35 3.42 -13.44 9.20
CA PRO A 35 3.58 -14.90 9.25
C PRO A 35 2.60 -15.64 8.32
N ARG A 36 1.33 -15.21 8.31
CA ARG A 36 0.30 -15.78 7.43
C ARG A 36 0.59 -15.48 5.96
N ALA A 37 1.08 -14.28 5.67
CA ALA A 37 1.48 -13.89 4.32
C ALA A 37 2.66 -14.72 3.81
N ILE A 38 3.64 -15.01 4.67
CA ILE A 38 4.77 -15.90 4.35
C ILE A 38 4.26 -17.31 4.05
N ASP A 39 3.40 -17.88 4.91
CA ASP A 39 2.85 -19.22 4.67
C ASP A 39 2.09 -19.28 3.32
N ALA A 40 1.27 -18.27 3.01
CA ALA A 40 0.57 -18.18 1.72
C ALA A 40 1.53 -18.01 0.52
N ALA A 41 2.60 -17.23 0.68
CA ALA A 41 3.63 -17.06 -0.34
C ALA A 41 4.42 -18.36 -0.58
N GLU A 42 4.76 -19.10 0.48
CA GLU A 42 5.37 -20.43 0.39
C GLU A 42 4.48 -21.37 -0.44
N GLU A 43 3.17 -21.37 -0.22
CA GLU A 43 2.25 -22.21 -1.00
C GLU A 43 2.29 -21.91 -2.49
N ARG A 44 2.25 -20.63 -2.89
CA ARG A 44 2.33 -20.25 -4.32
C ARG A 44 3.67 -20.64 -4.95
N ILE A 45 4.77 -20.56 -4.20
CA ILE A 45 6.09 -21.01 -4.67
C ILE A 45 6.11 -22.53 -4.85
N LEU A 46 5.55 -23.28 -3.90
CA LEU A 46 5.45 -24.73 -3.99
C LEU A 46 4.60 -25.15 -5.19
N ASP A 47 3.48 -24.46 -5.45
CA ASP A 47 2.64 -24.72 -6.63
C ASP A 47 3.40 -24.49 -7.95
N ALA A 48 4.25 -23.46 -8.00
CA ALA A 48 5.10 -23.20 -9.17
C ALA A 48 6.21 -24.25 -9.34
N LEU A 49 6.85 -24.67 -8.24
CA LEU A 49 7.93 -25.66 -8.25
C LEU A 49 7.46 -27.09 -8.52
N LEU A 50 6.28 -27.44 -8.02
CA LEU A 50 5.68 -28.78 -8.13
C LEU A 50 4.72 -28.86 -9.30
N THR A 51 4.96 -28.08 -10.37
CA THR A 51 4.08 -27.96 -11.55
C THR A 51 3.35 -29.27 -11.81
N PRO A 52 2.00 -29.33 -11.79
CA PRO A 52 1.30 -30.56 -12.09
C PRO A 52 1.75 -30.99 -13.48
N ALA A 53 2.41 -32.14 -13.58
CA ALA A 53 2.83 -32.69 -14.86
C ALA A 53 1.58 -32.68 -15.75
N ARG A 54 1.63 -31.90 -16.84
CA ARG A 54 0.52 -31.73 -17.79
C ARG A 54 -0.06 -33.12 -18.09
N GLY A 55 -1.28 -33.38 -17.63
CA GLY A 55 -2.03 -34.57 -18.05
C GLY A 55 -2.72 -35.41 -16.99
N ASN A 56 -2.94 -34.96 -15.75
CA ASN A 56 -3.89 -35.67 -14.90
C ASN A 56 -4.80 -34.71 -14.12
N ASP A 57 -6.09 -34.79 -14.43
CA ASP A 57 -7.15 -34.42 -13.50
C ASP A 57 -6.85 -35.03 -12.12
N GLY A 58 -6.77 -34.19 -11.09
CA GLY A 58 -6.46 -34.68 -9.75
C GLY A 58 -6.29 -33.54 -8.76
N GLU A 59 -7.40 -33.14 -8.15
CA GLU A 59 -7.50 -32.24 -6.99
C GLU A 59 -6.76 -32.75 -5.71
N ASP A 60 -5.99 -33.84 -5.76
CA ASP A 60 -5.64 -34.65 -4.59
C ASP A 60 -4.14 -34.73 -4.23
N ASN A 61 -3.38 -33.64 -4.34
CA ASN A 61 -2.00 -33.64 -3.80
C ASN A 61 -1.64 -32.36 -3.02
N LYS A 62 -2.63 -31.76 -2.33
CA LYS A 62 -2.35 -30.62 -1.44
C LYS A 62 -1.43 -30.99 -0.26
N ASP A 63 -1.38 -32.27 0.13
CA ASP A 63 -0.59 -32.82 1.25
C ASP A 63 0.40 -33.93 0.86
N SER A 64 0.95 -33.90 -0.37
CA SER A 64 1.99 -34.88 -0.72
C SER A 64 3.18 -34.79 0.23
N SER A 65 3.73 -35.93 0.65
CA SER A 65 4.98 -35.99 1.44
C SER A 65 6.13 -35.21 0.77
N THR A 66 6.12 -35.16 -0.57
CA THR A 66 7.00 -34.33 -1.39
C THR A 66 6.81 -32.84 -1.11
N ARG A 67 5.58 -32.33 -1.00
CA ARG A 67 5.32 -30.91 -0.70
C ARG A 67 5.85 -30.52 0.67
N GLN A 68 5.66 -31.36 1.69
CA GLN A 68 6.20 -31.09 3.03
C GLN A 68 7.74 -31.06 3.05
N LEU A 69 8.39 -31.98 2.31
CA LEU A 69 9.84 -31.98 2.13
C LEU A 69 10.35 -30.71 1.43
N PHE A 70 9.65 -30.26 0.38
CA PHE A 70 10.00 -29.02 -0.32
C PHE A 70 9.74 -27.79 0.52
N ARG A 71 8.67 -27.74 1.33
CA ARG A 71 8.41 -26.66 2.29
C ARG A 71 9.55 -26.56 3.31
N LYS A 72 10.02 -27.70 3.84
CA LYS A 72 11.19 -27.73 4.72
C LYS A 72 12.44 -27.20 4.03
N LYS A 73 12.74 -27.67 2.82
CA LYS A 73 13.88 -27.18 2.03
C LYS A 73 13.80 -25.70 1.67
N LEU A 74 12.59 -25.17 1.45
CA LEU A 74 12.34 -23.75 1.20
C LEU A 74 12.69 -22.91 2.44
N ARG A 75 12.23 -23.34 3.63
CA ARG A 75 12.54 -22.68 4.91
C ARG A 75 14.02 -22.77 5.29
N GLU A 76 14.70 -23.83 4.87
CA GLU A 76 16.15 -24.01 5.03
C GLU A 76 16.97 -23.20 4.00
N GLY A 77 16.33 -22.52 3.05
CA GLY A 77 17.01 -21.70 2.03
C GLY A 77 17.69 -22.51 0.91
N ALA A 78 17.47 -23.83 0.86
CA ALA A 78 18.11 -24.71 -0.12
C ALA A 78 17.58 -24.52 -1.56
N LEU A 79 16.53 -23.73 -1.74
CA LEU A 79 15.87 -23.47 -3.03
C LEU A 79 16.04 -22.00 -3.48
N ASP A 80 16.70 -21.15 -2.71
CA ASP A 80 16.79 -19.70 -2.93
C ASP A 80 17.29 -19.30 -4.32
N ASP A 81 18.24 -20.04 -4.86
CA ASP A 81 18.86 -19.79 -6.16
C ASP A 81 18.11 -20.38 -7.36
N LYS A 82 17.07 -21.19 -7.14
CA LYS A 82 16.28 -21.73 -8.24
C LYS A 82 15.45 -20.63 -8.87
N GLU A 83 15.34 -20.67 -10.19
CA GLU A 83 14.44 -19.80 -10.94
C GLU A 83 13.05 -20.44 -11.01
N ILE A 84 12.04 -19.63 -10.70
CA ILE A 84 10.63 -20.01 -10.82
C ILE A 84 9.90 -18.98 -11.67
N THR A 85 8.90 -19.47 -12.37
CA THR A 85 8.01 -18.63 -13.17
C THR A 85 6.73 -18.44 -12.37
N ILE A 86 6.47 -17.21 -11.95
CA ILE A 86 5.29 -16.85 -11.15
C ILE A 86 4.53 -15.69 -11.77
N ASP A 87 3.23 -15.72 -11.58
CA ASP A 87 2.31 -14.66 -11.97
C ASP A 87 2.22 -13.62 -10.86
N LEU A 88 2.93 -12.51 -11.05
CA LEU A 88 2.90 -11.36 -10.16
C LEU A 88 1.91 -10.33 -10.69
N GLN A 89 1.25 -9.61 -9.77
CA GLN A 89 0.50 -8.43 -10.17
C GLN A 89 1.47 -7.39 -10.72
N ALA A 90 1.34 -7.06 -12.01
CA ALA A 90 2.05 -5.93 -12.56
C ALA A 90 1.27 -4.66 -12.22
N PRO A 91 1.93 -3.58 -11.76
CA PRO A 91 1.29 -2.26 -11.80
C PRO A 91 0.86 -2.03 -13.24
N SER A 92 -0.41 -1.72 -13.45
CA SER A 92 -0.92 -1.36 -14.77
C SER A 92 -0.08 -0.18 -15.25
N VAL A 93 0.77 -0.41 -16.25
CA VAL A 93 1.48 0.66 -16.93
C VAL A 93 0.40 1.54 -17.52
N GLY A 94 0.17 2.68 -16.86
CA GLY A 94 -0.74 3.70 -17.33
C GLY A 94 -0.31 4.07 -18.73
N MET A 95 -1.21 3.93 -19.69
CA MET A 95 -1.00 4.57 -20.97
C MET A 95 -1.01 6.07 -20.69
N GLU A 96 0.16 6.71 -20.69
CA GLU A 96 0.25 8.18 -20.62
C GLU A 96 -0.41 8.72 -21.88
N ILE A 97 -1.68 9.07 -21.76
CA ILE A 97 -2.41 9.80 -22.78
C ILE A 97 -1.84 11.20 -22.76
N LEU A 98 -1.17 11.60 -23.85
CA LEU A 98 -0.72 12.97 -24.06
C LEU A 98 -1.96 13.88 -24.14
N ALA A 99 -2.40 14.39 -22.98
CA ALA A 99 -3.58 15.22 -22.87
C ALA A 99 -3.20 16.71 -23.05
N PRO A 100 -4.03 17.51 -23.74
CA PRO A 100 -3.82 18.95 -23.84
C PRO A 100 -3.83 19.62 -22.45
N PRO A 101 -3.07 20.72 -22.25
CA PRO A 101 -3.05 21.43 -20.97
C PRO A 101 -4.45 21.91 -20.57
N GLY A 102 -4.85 21.65 -19.33
CA GLY A 102 -6.19 21.94 -18.79
C GLY A 102 -7.11 20.73 -18.61
N MET A 103 -6.67 19.51 -18.95
CA MET A 103 -7.44 18.26 -18.80
C MET A 103 -6.76 17.21 -17.89
N GLU A 104 -5.68 17.59 -17.19
CA GLU A 104 -4.82 16.70 -16.38
C GLU A 104 -5.57 16.03 -15.22
N GLU A 105 -6.53 16.74 -14.62
CA GLU A 105 -7.31 16.22 -13.49
C GLU A 105 -8.30 15.13 -13.95
N MET A 106 -8.96 15.36 -15.09
CA MET A 106 -9.90 14.41 -15.68
C MET A 106 -9.21 13.15 -16.22
N THR A 107 -7.99 13.26 -16.76
CA THR A 107 -7.23 12.08 -17.21
C THR A 107 -6.77 11.22 -16.03
N SER A 108 -6.34 11.81 -14.92
CA SER A 108 -5.96 11.07 -13.71
C SER A 108 -7.14 10.27 -13.11
N GLN A 109 -8.34 10.85 -13.15
CA GLN A 109 -9.55 10.21 -12.65
C GLN A 109 -10.04 9.11 -13.59
N LEU A 110 -10.02 9.32 -14.90
CA LEU A 110 -10.34 8.29 -15.91
C LEU A 110 -9.34 7.12 -15.87
N GLN A 111 -8.05 7.40 -15.64
CA GLN A 111 -7.03 6.37 -15.49
C GLN A 111 -7.25 5.53 -14.22
N SER A 112 -7.65 6.16 -13.12
CA SER A 112 -7.97 5.47 -11.86
C SER A 112 -9.21 4.57 -12.04
N MET A 113 -10.25 5.06 -12.72
CA MET A 113 -11.44 4.28 -13.05
C MET A 113 -11.10 3.11 -14.00
N PHE A 114 -10.30 3.34 -15.03
CA PHE A 114 -9.90 2.28 -15.98
C PHE A 114 -9.02 1.21 -15.32
N SER A 115 -8.13 1.61 -14.41
CA SER A 115 -7.30 0.68 -13.63
C SER A 115 -8.12 -0.15 -12.65
N SER A 116 -9.24 0.38 -12.13
CA SER A 116 -10.17 -0.37 -11.28
C SER A 116 -11.09 -1.35 -12.04
N MET A 117 -11.36 -1.10 -13.33
CA MET A 117 -12.29 -1.90 -14.15
C MET A 117 -11.59 -2.94 -15.04
N ALA A 118 -10.32 -2.72 -15.38
CA ALA A 118 -9.51 -3.73 -16.05
C ALA A 118 -9.03 -4.78 -15.01
N PRO A 119 -9.31 -6.08 -15.19
CA PRO A 119 -8.75 -7.10 -14.31
C PRO A 119 -7.23 -6.98 -14.36
N GLY A 120 -6.61 -6.71 -13.21
CA GLY A 120 -5.18 -6.49 -13.09
C GLY A 120 -4.41 -7.56 -13.85
N LYS A 121 -3.75 -7.18 -14.95
CA LYS A 121 -3.03 -8.13 -15.79
C LYS A 121 -1.87 -8.69 -14.97
N LYS A 122 -2.01 -9.93 -14.51
CA LYS A 122 -0.89 -10.67 -13.93
C LYS A 122 0.15 -10.84 -15.04
N LYS A 123 1.39 -10.43 -14.76
CA LYS A 123 2.50 -10.61 -15.70
C LYS A 123 3.33 -11.77 -15.19
N THR A 124 3.39 -12.82 -16.00
CA THR A 124 4.28 -13.95 -15.76
C THR A 124 5.71 -13.45 -15.82
N ARG A 125 6.45 -13.61 -14.72
CA ARG A 125 7.87 -13.26 -14.63
C ARG A 125 8.64 -14.45 -14.11
N THR A 126 9.82 -14.65 -14.66
CA THR A 126 10.80 -15.62 -14.15
C THR A 126 11.77 -14.89 -13.24
N LEU A 127 11.88 -15.33 -12.00
CA LEU A 127 12.78 -14.76 -11.00
C LEU A 127 13.22 -15.83 -9.99
N LYS A 128 14.25 -15.52 -9.21
CA LYS A 128 14.75 -16.43 -8.16
C LYS A 128 13.72 -16.61 -7.06
N VAL A 129 13.66 -17.81 -6.46
CA VAL A 129 12.79 -18.13 -5.31
C VAL A 129 12.94 -17.12 -4.18
N LYS A 130 14.18 -16.69 -3.89
CA LYS A 130 14.46 -15.70 -2.84
C LYS A 130 13.77 -14.36 -3.08
N ASP A 131 13.78 -13.87 -4.31
CA ASP A 131 13.15 -12.59 -4.67
C ASP A 131 11.64 -12.75 -4.80
N ALA A 132 11.19 -13.92 -5.28
CA ALA A 132 9.80 -14.28 -5.40
C ALA A 132 9.11 -14.35 -4.04
N LEU A 133 9.78 -14.93 -3.04
CA LEU A 133 9.25 -15.04 -1.69
C LEU A 133 8.98 -13.66 -1.08
N LYS A 134 9.89 -12.69 -1.28
CA LYS A 134 9.70 -11.32 -0.80
C LYS A 134 8.49 -10.66 -1.47
N GLN A 135 8.45 -10.68 -2.80
CA GLN A 135 7.37 -10.03 -3.57
C GLN A 135 6.01 -10.67 -3.30
N LEU A 136 5.94 -12.00 -3.24
CA LEU A 136 4.70 -12.71 -2.93
C LEU A 136 4.25 -12.46 -1.49
N THR A 137 5.19 -12.38 -0.52
CA THR A 137 4.83 -12.06 0.86
C THR A 137 4.20 -10.68 0.96
N GLU A 138 4.73 -9.69 0.25
CA GLU A 138 4.15 -8.34 0.19
C GLU A 138 2.77 -8.34 -0.48
N GLU A 139 2.60 -9.07 -1.58
CA GLU A 139 1.32 -9.21 -2.30
C GLU A 139 0.25 -9.89 -1.41
N GLU A 140 0.59 -11.00 -0.75
CA GLU A 140 -0.35 -11.71 0.11
C GLU A 140 -0.64 -10.92 1.41
N ALA A 141 0.35 -10.21 1.96
CA ALA A 141 0.11 -9.32 3.09
C ALA A 141 -0.88 -8.22 2.74
N ALA A 142 -0.75 -7.61 1.55
CA ALA A 142 -1.67 -6.57 1.09
C ALA A 142 -3.11 -7.09 0.91
N LYS A 143 -3.28 -8.34 0.44
CA LYS A 143 -4.61 -8.96 0.29
C LYS A 143 -5.27 -9.33 1.61
N LEU A 144 -4.48 -9.67 2.63
CA LEU A 144 -4.99 -10.05 3.94
C LEU A 144 -5.48 -8.85 4.77
N ILE A 145 -5.12 -7.63 4.38
CA ILE A 145 -5.54 -6.41 5.07
C ILE A 145 -6.95 -6.04 4.63
N ASN A 146 -7.85 -5.93 5.60
CA ASN A 146 -9.15 -5.32 5.39
C ASN A 146 -9.00 -3.79 5.45
N GLU A 147 -9.05 -3.13 4.30
CA GLU A 147 -8.92 -1.67 4.19
C GLU A 147 -10.04 -0.91 4.89
N ASP A 148 -11.25 -1.47 4.99
CA ASP A 148 -12.37 -0.81 5.67
C ASP A 148 -12.18 -0.82 7.20
N ASP A 149 -11.86 -1.99 7.76
CA ASP A 149 -11.55 -2.11 9.20
C ASP A 149 -10.34 -1.25 9.60
N LEU A 150 -9.34 -1.17 8.71
CA LEU A 150 -8.14 -0.36 8.91
C LEU A 150 -8.48 1.13 9.00
N LYS A 151 -9.33 1.64 8.09
CA LYS A 151 -9.77 3.03 8.10
C LYS A 151 -10.57 3.36 9.35
N THR A 152 -11.52 2.50 9.74
CA THR A 152 -12.34 2.73 10.94
C THR A 152 -11.46 2.81 12.18
N ARG A 153 -10.53 1.86 12.37
CA ARG A 153 -9.60 1.87 13.51
C ARG A 153 -8.67 3.08 13.50
N ALA A 154 -8.20 3.48 12.33
CA ALA A 154 -7.33 4.66 12.21
C ALA A 154 -8.09 5.95 12.59
N ILE A 155 -9.35 6.09 12.17
CA ILE A 155 -10.21 7.22 12.55
C ILE A 155 -10.43 7.22 14.08
N GLU A 156 -10.82 6.08 14.66
CA GLU A 156 -10.97 5.96 16.11
C GLU A 156 -9.69 6.34 16.87
N ALA A 157 -8.52 5.90 16.37
CA ALA A 157 -7.23 6.23 17.00
C ALA A 157 -6.92 7.73 16.93
N VAL A 158 -7.21 8.39 15.80
CA VAL A 158 -7.06 9.84 15.63
C VAL A 158 -7.99 10.59 16.58
N GLU A 159 -9.24 10.17 16.70
CA GLU A 159 -10.24 10.80 17.57
C GLU A 159 -9.89 10.65 19.06
N GLN A 160 -9.42 9.48 19.49
CA GLN A 160 -9.19 9.19 20.91
C GLN A 160 -7.79 9.56 21.39
N THR A 161 -6.78 9.44 20.53
CA THR A 161 -5.36 9.51 20.93
C THR A 161 -4.49 10.34 19.97
N GLY A 162 -5.09 11.00 18.98
CA GLY A 162 -4.37 11.87 18.05
C GLY A 162 -3.71 13.05 18.76
N ILE A 163 -2.46 13.34 18.41
CA ILE A 163 -1.70 14.47 18.97
C ILE A 163 -1.27 15.37 17.81
N VAL A 164 -1.65 16.64 17.90
CA VAL A 164 -1.19 17.70 16.99
C VAL A 164 -0.25 18.61 17.77
N PHE A 165 0.96 18.80 17.24
CA PHE A 165 1.90 19.78 17.75
C PHE A 165 1.88 21.00 16.83
N ILE A 166 1.52 22.17 17.38
CA ILE A 166 1.56 23.45 16.67
C ILE A 166 2.74 24.22 17.20
N ASP A 167 3.76 24.37 16.37
CA ASP A 167 4.97 25.13 16.71
C ASP A 167 4.80 26.62 16.42
N GLU A 168 5.58 27.45 17.12
CA GLU A 168 5.66 28.90 16.93
C GLU A 168 4.29 29.61 16.94
N LEU A 169 3.37 29.12 17.78
CA LEU A 169 2.02 29.69 17.93
C LEU A 169 2.06 31.16 18.39
N ASP A 170 3.14 31.59 19.03
CA ASP A 170 3.37 32.98 19.39
C ASP A 170 3.48 33.91 18.16
N LYS A 171 3.95 33.41 17.00
CA LYS A 171 4.10 34.22 15.77
C LYS A 171 2.78 34.62 15.12
N ILE A 172 1.69 33.91 15.43
CA ILE A 172 0.33 34.25 14.96
C ILE A 172 -0.45 35.11 15.95
N THR A 173 0.08 35.37 17.15
CA THR A 173 -0.55 36.24 18.14
C THR A 173 -0.16 37.72 17.98
N LYS A 174 -1.06 38.64 18.33
CA LYS A 174 -0.78 40.09 18.35
C LYS A 174 0.16 40.45 19.51
N ARG A 175 1.13 41.34 19.25
CA ARG A 175 1.86 42.05 20.32
C ARG A 175 0.98 43.19 20.84
N ALA A 176 0.91 43.34 22.16
CA ALA A 176 -0.03 44.24 22.85
C ALA A 176 -0.03 45.72 22.39
N ASP A 177 1.04 46.18 21.74
CA ASP A 177 1.24 47.61 21.39
C ASP A 177 1.04 47.95 19.89
N SER A 178 0.62 47.01 19.04
CA SER A 178 0.51 47.24 17.58
C SER A 178 -0.93 47.37 17.11
N SER A 179 -1.46 48.61 17.14
CA SER A 179 -2.72 49.01 16.51
C SER A 179 -2.47 49.45 15.06
N GLY A 180 -2.54 48.54 14.07
CA GLY A 180 -2.44 48.95 12.66
C GLY A 180 -2.24 47.84 11.61
N GLY A 181 -3.32 47.48 10.92
CA GLY A 181 -3.37 47.35 9.45
C GLY A 181 -3.01 46.01 8.81
N ALA A 182 -2.36 45.09 9.52
CA ALA A 182 -2.11 43.72 9.06
C ALA A 182 -3.06 42.68 9.72
N ASP A 183 -4.08 43.18 10.41
CA ASP A 183 -4.74 42.50 11.52
C ASP A 183 -5.76 41.41 11.12
N VAL A 184 -6.30 41.46 9.91
CA VAL A 184 -7.44 40.58 9.53
C VAL A 184 -6.98 39.17 9.16
N SER A 185 -5.71 38.98 8.78
CA SER A 185 -5.21 37.71 8.21
C SER A 185 -4.46 36.82 9.20
N ARG A 186 -4.17 37.29 10.43
CA ARG A 186 -3.41 36.53 11.44
C ARG A 186 -4.28 35.89 12.52
N GLU A 187 -5.49 36.41 12.73
CA GLU A 187 -6.44 35.93 13.74
C GLU A 187 -7.48 34.92 13.19
N GLY A 188 -7.56 34.79 11.87
CA GLY A 188 -8.49 33.91 11.16
C GLY A 188 -7.94 32.52 10.89
#